data_AF-A0A7R9ZZ25-F1
#
_entry.id   AF-A0A7R9ZZ25-F1
#
_cell.length_a   1.000
_cell.length_b   1.000
_cell.length_c   1.000
_cell.angle_alpha   90.00
_cell.angle_beta   90.00
_cell.angle_gamma   90.00
#
_symmetry.space_group_name_H-M   'P 1'
#
loop_
_entity.id
_entity.type
_entity.pdbx_description
1 polymer ?
#
loop_
_entity_poly.entity_id
_entity_poly.type
_entity_poly.pdbx_seq_one_letter_code
_entity_poly.pdbx_strand_id
1 'polypeptide(L)'
;ASVAGGRDMPEIAVAIHAHALQQRMQEDANGWQEESKGAKASAALGRQLTRANGDAASDLPAVQKLNAGLFDDVSLDDIKVLFDYLDEDHSGVLEFEEVAKLFKTVLRPPCTDTEVEVLYDLTHKNESGTVTMQELHDAITSSPFRAHLSQLQKEAKAKESLSMNMGTNSQVVTRDLLVDRLKWRVNRDDSFRTLPLSLVVMSVFIAIVVTHLQVWKRQQLQRGVEAWIEGYGFTYPGPYHDQHIGDQWQMWEWLPPPPPPPP
;
A
#
# COMPACT_ATOMS: atom_id res chain seq x y z
N ALA A 1 41.74 101.79 -11.22
CA ALA A 1 41.07 101.65 -12.52
C ALA A 1 39.95 100.62 -12.37
N SER A 2 38.73 101.04 -12.68
CA SER A 2 37.51 100.22 -12.77
C SER A 2 37.66 99.15 -13.87
N VAL A 3 37.01 97.98 -13.71
CA VAL A 3 35.87 97.54 -14.53
C VAL A 3 35.48 96.09 -14.20
N ALA A 4 34.19 95.98 -13.87
CA ALA A 4 33.22 94.89 -13.91
C ALA A 4 33.57 93.49 -14.47
N GLY A 5 32.89 92.49 -13.91
CA GLY A 5 32.69 91.21 -14.59
C GLY A 5 32.02 90.11 -13.75
N GLY A 6 30.95 90.43 -13.01
CA GLY A 6 30.05 89.40 -12.49
C GLY A 6 29.34 88.73 -13.66
N ARG A 7 29.41 87.39 -13.73
CA ARG A 7 28.52 86.58 -14.55
C ARG A 7 27.94 85.47 -13.69
N ASP A 8 26.62 85.52 -13.66
CA ASP A 8 25.70 84.61 -13.02
C ASP A 8 25.97 83.15 -13.40
N MET A 9 26.13 82.31 -12.39
CA MET A 9 26.09 80.84 -12.49
C MET A 9 25.01 80.26 -11.55
N PRO A 10 23.70 80.46 -11.84
CA PRO A 10 22.67 79.61 -11.24
C PRO A 10 21.91 78.70 -12.24
N GLU A 11 22.03 78.88 -13.55
CA GLU A 11 21.15 78.18 -14.51
C GLU A 11 21.52 76.71 -14.78
N ILE A 12 22.81 76.36 -14.79
CA ILE A 12 23.23 75.00 -15.21
C ILE A 12 22.92 73.95 -14.12
N ALA A 13 23.05 74.31 -12.84
CA ALA A 13 22.75 73.40 -11.73
C ALA A 13 21.25 73.12 -11.60
N VAL A 14 20.39 74.12 -11.89
CA VAL A 14 18.94 73.96 -11.88
C VAL A 14 18.48 73.08 -13.05
N ALA A 15 19.09 73.23 -14.24
CA ALA A 15 18.75 72.41 -15.40
C ALA A 15 19.09 70.91 -15.21
N ILE A 16 20.23 70.59 -14.61
CA ILE A 16 20.63 69.20 -14.36
C ILE A 16 19.71 68.54 -13.32
N HIS A 17 19.32 69.28 -12.27
CA HIS A 17 18.42 68.74 -11.25
C HIS A 17 16.99 68.54 -11.78
N ALA A 18 16.50 69.47 -12.61
CA ALA A 18 15.19 69.34 -13.25
C ALA A 18 15.13 68.13 -14.19
N HIS A 19 16.19 67.86 -14.96
CA HIS A 19 16.25 66.72 -15.86
C HIS A 19 16.26 65.37 -15.11
N ALA A 20 17.00 65.28 -13.99
CA ALA A 20 17.02 64.07 -13.16
C ALA A 20 15.65 63.79 -12.51
N LEU A 21 14.93 64.83 -12.08
CA LEU A 21 13.59 64.70 -11.52
C LEU A 21 12.58 64.25 -12.58
N GLN A 22 12.72 64.74 -13.82
CA GLN A 22 11.84 64.35 -14.92
C GLN A 22 12.06 62.89 -15.38
N GLN A 23 13.31 62.42 -15.37
CA GLN A 23 13.60 61.00 -15.62
C GLN A 23 13.01 60.09 -14.53
N ARG A 24 13.12 60.49 -13.27
CA ARG A 24 12.56 59.70 -12.15
C ARG A 24 11.03 59.60 -12.22
N MET A 25 10.35 60.68 -12.62
CA MET A 25 8.90 60.66 -12.84
C MET A 25 8.48 59.79 -14.03
N GLN A 26 9.31 59.66 -15.07
CA GLN A 26 9.05 58.78 -16.21
C GLN A 26 9.29 57.30 -15.88
N GLU A 27 10.31 56.99 -15.07
CA GLU A 27 10.57 55.63 -14.60
C GLU A 27 9.44 55.13 -13.69
N ASP A 28 8.98 55.98 -12.76
CA ASP A 28 7.84 55.64 -11.89
C ASP A 28 6.58 55.41 -12.76
N ALA A 29 6.26 56.32 -13.69
CA ALA A 29 5.08 56.19 -14.55
C ALA A 29 5.08 54.91 -15.43
N ASN A 30 6.25 54.45 -15.87
CA ASN A 30 6.37 53.22 -16.64
C ASN A 30 6.18 51.96 -15.76
N GLY A 31 6.67 51.97 -14.52
CA GLY A 31 6.45 50.88 -13.56
C GLY A 31 4.97 50.65 -13.25
N TRP A 32 4.22 51.74 -13.00
CA TRP A 32 2.76 51.67 -12.78
C TRP A 32 2.00 51.14 -14.02
N GLN A 33 2.49 51.40 -15.23
CA GLN A 33 1.86 50.88 -16.45
C GLN A 33 2.09 49.37 -16.64
N GLU A 34 3.25 48.82 -16.27
CA GLU A 34 3.52 47.39 -16.38
C GLU A 34 2.73 46.57 -15.36
N GLU A 35 2.64 47.01 -14.10
CA GLU A 35 1.78 46.35 -13.09
C GLU A 35 0.30 46.37 -13.52
N SER A 36 -0.18 47.47 -14.10
CA SER A 36 -1.56 47.57 -14.57
C SER A 36 -1.87 46.66 -15.76
N LYS A 37 -0.87 46.39 -16.62
CA LYS A 37 -1.01 45.49 -17.77
C LYS A 37 -0.98 44.02 -17.33
N GLY A 38 -0.11 43.66 -16.38
CA GLY A 38 -0.08 42.33 -15.77
C GLY A 38 -1.39 41.98 -15.06
N ALA A 39 -1.92 42.90 -14.25
CA ALA A 39 -3.19 42.72 -13.54
C ALA A 39 -4.40 42.64 -14.48
N LYS A 40 -4.39 43.36 -15.61
CA LYS A 40 -5.44 43.27 -16.64
C LYS A 40 -5.36 41.97 -17.43
N ALA A 41 -4.15 41.46 -17.69
CA ALA A 41 -3.94 40.20 -18.39
C ALA A 41 -4.38 39.00 -17.55
N SER A 42 -4.04 38.96 -16.25
CA SER A 42 -4.49 37.90 -15.34
C SER A 42 -6.01 37.93 -15.14
N ALA A 43 -6.62 39.11 -14.99
CA ALA A 43 -8.07 39.26 -14.91
C ALA A 43 -8.79 38.91 -16.22
N ALA A 44 -8.16 39.12 -17.38
CA ALA A 44 -8.70 38.68 -18.66
C ALA A 44 -8.62 37.16 -18.84
N LEU A 45 -7.54 36.54 -18.36
CA LEU A 45 -7.35 35.08 -18.40
C LEU A 45 -8.34 34.36 -17.45
N GLY A 46 -8.55 34.88 -16.24
CA GLY A 46 -9.57 34.38 -15.30
C GLY A 46 -11.00 34.47 -15.85
N ARG A 47 -11.30 35.54 -16.60
CA ARG A 47 -12.60 35.71 -17.29
C ARG A 47 -12.82 34.80 -18.50
N GLN A 48 -11.75 34.29 -19.10
CA GLN A 48 -11.85 33.38 -20.25
C GLN A 48 -12.05 31.92 -19.80
N LEU A 49 -11.55 31.56 -18.62
CA LEU A 49 -11.69 30.24 -18.00
C LEU A 49 -13.05 30.04 -17.32
N THR A 50 -13.68 31.09 -16.80
CA THR A 50 -15.01 31.05 -16.15
C THR A 50 -16.18 30.73 -17.09
N ARG A 51 -15.94 30.61 -18.41
CA ARG A 51 -17.00 30.36 -19.41
C ARG A 51 -17.03 28.96 -20.00
N ALA A 52 -16.11 28.08 -19.60
CA ALA A 52 -16.04 26.71 -20.09
C ALA A 52 -16.28 25.72 -18.94
N ASN A 53 -17.42 25.03 -19.00
CA ASN A 53 -17.79 23.81 -18.26
C ASN A 53 -16.64 23.11 -17.51
N GLY A 54 -16.86 22.85 -16.21
CA GLY A 54 -16.42 21.68 -15.39
C GLY A 54 -14.97 21.20 -15.43
N ASP A 55 -14.39 21.03 -16.61
CA ASP A 55 -13.05 20.51 -16.87
C ASP A 55 -11.96 21.61 -16.83
N ALA A 56 -12.33 22.88 -17.07
CA ALA A 56 -11.39 24.00 -17.08
C ALA A 56 -10.76 24.29 -15.70
N ALA A 57 -11.42 23.90 -14.61
CA ALA A 57 -10.88 24.01 -13.25
C ALA A 57 -9.62 23.16 -13.06
N SER A 58 -9.56 22.01 -13.73
CA SER A 58 -8.44 21.07 -13.60
C SER A 58 -7.16 21.56 -14.28
N ASP A 59 -7.29 22.52 -15.20
CA ASP A 59 -6.18 23.13 -15.93
C ASP A 59 -5.57 24.34 -15.20
N LEU A 60 -6.15 24.75 -14.07
CA LEU A 60 -5.61 25.86 -13.29
C LEU A 60 -4.23 25.51 -12.71
N PRO A 61 -3.26 26.44 -12.73
CA PRO A 61 -1.90 26.18 -12.29
C PRO A 61 -1.84 25.76 -10.81
N ALA A 62 -2.67 26.37 -9.95
CA ALA A 62 -2.83 25.95 -8.56
C ALA A 62 -3.28 24.49 -8.45
N VAL A 63 -4.30 24.09 -9.22
CA VAL A 63 -4.89 22.75 -9.15
C VAL A 63 -3.91 21.70 -9.67
N GLN A 64 -3.17 22.01 -10.73
CA GLN A 64 -2.12 21.13 -11.23
C GLN A 64 -1.02 20.89 -10.18
N LYS A 65 -0.58 21.96 -9.50
CA LYS A 65 0.42 21.86 -8.42
C LYS A 65 -0.12 21.06 -7.23
N LEU A 66 -1.37 21.30 -6.81
CA LEU A 66 -2.01 20.56 -5.72
C LEU A 66 -2.18 19.06 -6.04
N ASN A 67 -2.63 18.74 -7.25
CA ASN A 67 -2.77 17.36 -7.71
C ASN A 67 -1.40 16.67 -7.88
N ALA A 68 -0.35 17.41 -8.20
CA ALA A 68 1.03 16.92 -8.23
C ALA A 68 1.67 16.78 -6.83
N GLY A 69 1.01 17.29 -5.78
CA GLY A 69 1.53 17.30 -4.41
C GLY A 69 2.62 18.36 -4.15
N LEU A 70 2.74 19.36 -5.04
CA LEU A 70 3.70 20.46 -4.97
C LEU A 70 3.12 21.65 -4.18
N PHE A 71 2.78 21.43 -2.91
CA PHE A 71 2.15 22.45 -2.06
C PHE A 71 3.06 23.65 -1.76
N ASP A 72 4.37 23.42 -1.70
CA ASP A 72 5.37 24.45 -1.37
C ASP A 72 5.62 25.43 -2.55
N ASP A 73 5.26 25.02 -3.78
CA ASP A 73 5.46 25.81 -5.00
C ASP A 73 4.20 26.59 -5.42
N VAL A 74 3.14 26.55 -4.61
CA VAL A 74 1.89 27.26 -4.88
C VAL A 74 2.06 28.73 -4.49
N SER A 75 2.03 29.62 -5.47
CA SER A 75 2.13 31.06 -5.20
C SER A 75 0.78 31.67 -4.82
N LEU A 76 0.80 32.83 -4.17
CA LEU A 76 -0.41 33.60 -3.89
C LEU A 76 -1.18 33.96 -5.17
N ASP A 77 -0.49 34.22 -6.28
CA ASP A 77 -1.13 34.50 -7.56
C ASP A 77 -1.87 33.27 -8.13
N ASP A 78 -1.30 32.07 -7.94
CA ASP A 78 -1.96 30.82 -8.31
C ASP A 78 -3.24 30.62 -7.49
N ILE A 79 -3.17 30.85 -6.17
CA ILE A 79 -4.33 30.80 -5.29
C ILE A 79 -5.36 31.85 -5.65
N LYS A 80 -4.94 33.05 -6.08
CA LYS A 80 -5.87 34.11 -6.48
C LYS A 80 -6.74 33.68 -7.65
N VAL A 81 -6.13 33.10 -8.69
CA VAL A 81 -6.86 32.62 -9.86
C VAL A 81 -7.81 31.47 -9.47
N LEU A 82 -7.37 30.60 -8.55
CA LEU A 82 -8.24 29.55 -8.03
C LEU A 82 -9.41 30.12 -7.21
N PHE A 83 -9.15 31.11 -6.38
CA PHE A 83 -10.13 31.77 -5.54
C PHE A 83 -11.20 32.46 -6.39
N ASP A 84 -10.78 33.28 -7.37
CA ASP A 84 -11.69 33.95 -8.31
C ASP A 84 -12.54 32.98 -9.13
N TYR A 85 -12.08 31.73 -9.29
CA TYR A 85 -12.83 30.66 -9.97
C TYR A 85 -13.85 29.99 -9.04
N LEU A 86 -13.55 29.87 -7.75
CA LEU A 86 -14.44 29.24 -6.76
C LEU A 86 -15.52 30.19 -6.24
N ASP A 87 -15.16 31.47 -6.12
CA ASP A 87 -16.03 32.56 -5.67
C ASP A 87 -17.00 32.94 -6.80
N GLU A 88 -18.10 32.19 -6.90
CA GLU A 88 -19.09 32.35 -7.99
C GLU A 88 -19.93 33.61 -7.82
N ASP A 89 -20.14 34.03 -6.57
CA ASP A 89 -20.90 35.22 -6.23
C ASP A 89 -20.04 36.50 -6.16
N HIS A 90 -18.72 36.35 -6.25
CA HIS A 90 -17.73 37.42 -6.16
C HIS A 90 -17.82 38.19 -4.84
N SER A 91 -18.17 37.50 -3.76
CA SER A 91 -18.26 38.07 -2.42
C SER A 91 -16.89 38.40 -1.83
N GLY A 92 -15.82 37.83 -2.39
CA GLY A 92 -14.45 37.97 -1.89
C GLY A 92 -14.15 37.06 -0.69
N VAL A 93 -15.06 36.15 -0.35
CA VAL A 93 -14.93 35.12 0.68
C VAL A 93 -15.49 33.81 0.13
N LEU A 94 -14.97 32.67 0.59
CA LEU A 94 -15.51 31.37 0.19
C LEU A 94 -16.38 30.79 1.29
N GLU A 95 -17.59 30.39 0.91
CA GLU A 95 -18.50 29.63 1.79
C GLU A 95 -18.19 28.12 1.73
N PHE A 96 -18.75 27.38 2.69
CA PHE A 96 -18.54 25.93 2.79
C PHE A 96 -18.91 25.18 1.49
N GLU A 97 -19.99 25.59 0.81
CA GLU A 97 -20.44 24.93 -0.42
C GLU A 97 -19.44 25.11 -1.58
N GLU A 98 -18.83 26.28 -1.70
CA GLU A 98 -17.83 26.61 -2.73
C GLU A 98 -16.51 25.88 -2.48
N VAL A 99 -16.07 25.85 -1.22
CA VAL A 99 -14.89 25.08 -0.80
C VAL A 99 -15.13 23.58 -0.99
N ALA A 100 -16.32 23.07 -0.66
CA ALA A 100 -16.68 21.69 -0.89
C ALA A 100 -16.64 21.33 -2.38
N LYS A 101 -17.05 22.25 -3.25
CA LYS A 101 -16.97 22.07 -4.70
C LYS A 101 -15.53 21.90 -5.17
N LEU A 102 -14.57 22.67 -4.64
CA LEU A 102 -13.15 22.50 -4.93
C LEU A 102 -12.68 21.07 -4.64
N PHE A 103 -12.94 20.57 -3.44
CA PHE A 103 -12.44 19.26 -3.00
C PHE A 103 -13.14 18.08 -3.68
N LYS A 104 -14.42 18.21 -4.03
CA LYS A 104 -15.20 17.14 -4.67
C LYS A 104 -15.01 17.07 -6.18
N THR A 105 -14.86 18.22 -6.84
CA THR A 105 -14.90 18.29 -8.32
C THR A 105 -13.55 18.60 -8.95
N VAL A 106 -12.72 19.41 -8.30
CA VAL A 106 -11.50 19.97 -8.90
C VAL A 106 -10.26 19.16 -8.50
N LEU A 107 -10.17 18.76 -7.23
CA LEU A 107 -9.06 17.95 -6.73
C LEU A 107 -9.21 16.46 -7.07
N ARG A 108 -8.08 15.80 -7.30
CA ARG A 108 -7.99 14.36 -7.56
C ARG A 108 -7.12 13.70 -6.49
N PRO A 109 -7.61 12.65 -5.81
CA PRO A 109 -8.94 12.04 -5.90
C PRO A 109 -10.07 12.94 -5.36
N PRO A 110 -11.33 12.74 -5.78
CA PRO A 110 -12.47 13.48 -5.22
C PRO A 110 -12.67 13.08 -3.75
N CYS A 111 -12.74 14.07 -2.87
CA CYS A 111 -12.96 13.86 -1.44
C CYS A 111 -14.43 13.53 -1.13
N THR A 112 -14.66 12.75 -0.08
CA THR A 112 -15.98 12.49 0.51
C THR A 112 -16.44 13.65 1.38
N ASP A 113 -17.75 13.77 1.61
CA ASP A 113 -18.33 14.85 2.43
C ASP A 113 -17.69 14.98 3.81
N THR A 114 -17.39 13.84 4.45
CA THR A 114 -16.71 13.81 5.76
C THR A 114 -15.26 14.30 5.69
N GLU A 115 -14.55 14.01 4.60
CA GLU A 115 -13.18 14.49 4.41
C GLU A 115 -13.15 15.99 4.10
N VAL A 116 -14.17 16.47 3.37
CA VAL A 116 -14.34 17.90 3.10
C VAL A 116 -14.59 18.67 4.39
N GLU A 117 -15.44 18.18 5.29
CA GLU A 117 -15.66 18.80 6.61
C GLU A 117 -14.35 18.91 7.40
N VAL A 118 -13.55 17.83 7.45
CA VAL A 118 -12.25 17.84 8.14
C VAL A 118 -11.27 18.82 7.48
N LEU A 119 -11.21 18.86 6.15
CA LEU A 119 -10.35 19.81 5.44
C LEU A 119 -10.82 21.26 5.64
N TYR A 120 -12.13 21.48 5.70
CA TYR A 120 -12.72 22.79 5.97
C TYR A 120 -12.35 23.28 7.36
N ASP A 121 -12.50 22.43 8.38
CA ASP A 121 -12.10 22.73 9.76
C ASP A 121 -10.61 23.05 9.89
N LEU A 122 -9.76 22.42 9.06
CA LEU A 122 -8.33 22.72 9.01
C LEU A 122 -7.98 24.03 8.28
N THR A 123 -8.86 24.48 7.38
CA THR A 123 -8.70 25.76 6.67
C THR A 123 -9.21 26.95 7.46
N HIS A 124 -10.22 26.73 8.31
CA HIS A 124 -10.92 27.78 9.02
C HIS A 124 -10.22 28.16 10.33
N LYS A 125 -9.82 29.45 10.46
CA LYS A 125 -9.23 29.99 11.70
C LYS A 125 -10.05 31.10 12.35
N ASN A 126 -11.01 31.69 11.63
CA ASN A 126 -11.83 32.78 12.13
C ASN A 126 -13.18 32.29 12.66
N GLU A 127 -13.93 33.14 13.35
CA GLU A 127 -15.26 32.80 13.88
C GLU A 127 -16.40 33.12 12.89
N SER A 128 -16.08 33.58 11.68
CA SER A 128 -17.06 34.08 10.71
C SER A 128 -17.74 33.00 9.88
N GLY A 129 -17.26 31.76 9.90
CA GLY A 129 -17.77 30.68 9.05
C GLY A 129 -17.40 30.80 7.56
N THR A 130 -16.55 31.76 7.19
CA THR A 130 -16.10 32.03 5.81
C THR A 130 -14.57 31.89 5.68
N VAL A 131 -14.07 31.62 4.47
CA VAL A 131 -12.64 31.43 4.17
C VAL A 131 -12.13 32.54 3.25
N THR A 132 -11.14 33.30 3.69
CA THR A 132 -10.49 34.34 2.87
C THR A 132 -9.36 33.76 2.00
N MET A 133 -8.95 34.50 0.96
CA MET A 133 -7.86 34.10 0.07
C MET A 133 -6.54 33.79 0.81
N GLN A 134 -6.19 34.60 1.82
CA GLN A 134 -4.97 34.41 2.61
C GLN A 134 -5.07 33.16 3.48
N GLU A 135 -6.22 32.92 4.10
CA GLU A 135 -6.46 31.72 4.89
C GLU A 135 -6.41 30.46 4.05
N LEU A 136 -6.95 30.50 2.83
CA LEU A 136 -6.88 29.38 1.90
C LEU A 136 -5.42 29.07 1.53
N HIS A 137 -4.62 30.09 1.20
CA HIS A 137 -3.20 29.93 0.89
C HIS A 137 -2.42 29.35 2.10
N ASP A 138 -2.63 29.92 3.28
CA ASP A 138 -1.95 29.49 4.50
C ASP A 138 -2.37 28.08 4.91
N ALA A 139 -3.65 27.73 4.70
CA ALA A 139 -4.16 26.39 4.96
C ALA A 139 -3.54 25.37 4.00
N ILE A 140 -3.48 25.68 2.70
CA ILE A 140 -2.85 24.81 1.69
C ILE A 140 -1.37 24.58 1.98
N THR A 141 -0.67 25.63 2.45
CA THR A 141 0.75 25.57 2.82
C THR A 141 0.97 24.97 4.22
N SER A 142 -0.11 24.82 5.01
CA SER A 142 -0.06 24.31 6.37
C SER A 142 0.26 22.81 6.41
N SER A 143 1.15 22.44 7.34
CA SER A 143 1.56 21.05 7.59
C SER A 143 0.40 20.06 7.82
N PRO A 144 -0.58 20.32 8.72
CA PRO A 144 -1.70 19.40 8.96
C PRO A 144 -2.58 19.17 7.73
N PHE A 145 -2.91 20.23 7.00
CA PHE A 145 -3.72 20.14 5.78
C PHE A 145 -3.00 19.32 4.70
N ARG A 146 -1.72 19.64 4.46
CA ARG A 146 -0.85 18.89 3.55
C ARG A 146 -0.74 17.41 3.91
N ALA A 147 -0.57 17.11 5.21
CA ALA A 147 -0.46 15.73 5.69
C ALA A 147 -1.75 14.96 5.37
N HIS A 148 -2.91 15.56 5.60
CA HIS A 148 -4.20 14.92 5.32
C HIS A 148 -4.43 14.73 3.82
N LEU A 149 -4.19 15.77 3.01
CA LEU A 149 -4.38 15.68 1.56
C LEU A 149 -3.40 14.67 0.91
N SER A 150 -2.14 14.65 1.37
CA SER A 150 -1.16 13.65 0.94
C SER A 150 -1.55 12.22 1.35
N GLN A 151 -2.16 12.04 2.51
CA GLN A 151 -2.69 10.76 2.95
C GLN A 151 -3.82 10.29 2.02
N LEU A 152 -4.79 11.16 1.71
CA LEU A 152 -5.90 10.84 0.80
C LEU A 152 -5.39 10.45 -0.60
N GLN A 153 -4.43 11.18 -1.15
CA GLN A 153 -3.81 10.84 -2.44
C GLN A 153 -3.08 9.49 -2.40
N LYS A 154 -2.36 9.18 -1.31
CA LYS A 154 -1.69 7.89 -1.13
C LYS A 154 -2.68 6.75 -1.02
N GLU A 155 -3.76 6.93 -0.26
CA GLU A 155 -4.82 5.93 -0.09
C GLU A 155 -5.54 5.66 -1.40
N ALA A 156 -5.87 6.70 -2.16
CA ALA A 156 -6.48 6.54 -3.49
C ALA A 156 -5.53 5.83 -4.48
N LYS A 157 -4.25 6.21 -4.51
CA LYS A 157 -3.25 5.53 -5.35
C LYS A 157 -3.04 4.08 -4.92
N ALA A 158 -3.04 3.80 -3.61
CA ALA A 158 -2.97 2.44 -3.09
C ALA A 158 -4.20 1.64 -3.52
N LYS A 159 -5.41 2.21 -3.40
CA LYS A 159 -6.66 1.59 -3.84
C LYS A 159 -6.70 1.33 -5.33
N GLU A 160 -6.19 2.25 -6.15
CA GLU A 160 -6.07 2.09 -7.60
C GLU A 160 -5.04 1.03 -7.99
N SER A 161 -3.85 1.06 -7.37
CA SER A 161 -2.85 0.02 -7.62
C SER A 161 -3.34 -1.36 -7.16
N LEU A 162 -4.12 -1.42 -6.08
CA LEU A 162 -4.76 -2.63 -5.59
C LEU A 162 -5.85 -3.09 -6.56
N SER A 163 -6.68 -2.20 -7.09
CA SER A 163 -7.72 -2.55 -8.07
C SER A 163 -7.13 -3.02 -9.39
N MET A 164 -6.04 -2.40 -9.86
CA MET A 164 -5.30 -2.86 -11.03
C MET A 164 -4.63 -4.22 -10.79
N ASN A 165 -3.94 -4.40 -9.67
CA ASN A 165 -3.28 -5.67 -9.34
C ASN A 165 -4.28 -6.80 -9.06
N MET A 166 -5.50 -6.48 -8.59
CA MET A 166 -6.57 -7.45 -8.40
C MET A 166 -7.43 -7.69 -9.66
N GLY A 167 -7.10 -7.03 -10.79
CA GLY A 167 -7.60 -7.31 -12.14
C GLY A 167 -9.10 -7.52 -12.27
N THR A 168 -9.89 -6.46 -12.51
CA THR A 168 -11.27 -6.44 -13.07
C THR A 168 -12.27 -7.53 -12.64
N ASN A 169 -12.02 -8.19 -11.51
CA ASN A 169 -12.88 -9.15 -10.83
C ASN A 169 -12.76 -8.94 -9.32
N SER A 170 -12.59 -7.68 -8.88
CA SER A 170 -12.99 -7.33 -7.52
C SER A 170 -14.52 -7.30 -7.46
N GLN A 171 -15.14 -8.47 -7.61
CA GLN A 171 -16.33 -8.72 -6.83
C GLN A 171 -15.95 -8.34 -5.41
N VAL A 172 -16.72 -7.40 -4.85
CA VAL A 172 -16.85 -7.13 -3.42
C VAL A 172 -16.40 -8.38 -2.68
N VAL A 173 -15.40 -8.29 -1.79
CA VAL A 173 -15.00 -9.40 -0.93
C VAL A 173 -16.26 -9.77 -0.15
N THR A 174 -17.03 -10.69 -0.72
CA THR A 174 -18.27 -11.13 -0.12
C THR A 174 -17.85 -11.84 1.15
N ARG A 175 -18.66 -11.66 2.18
CA ARG A 175 -18.47 -12.37 3.44
C ARG A 175 -18.22 -13.87 3.19
N ASP A 176 -18.83 -14.43 2.16
CA ASP A 176 -18.68 -15.81 1.73
C ASP A 176 -17.26 -16.16 1.26
N LEU A 177 -16.59 -15.31 0.47
CA LEU A 177 -15.20 -15.52 0.06
C LEU A 177 -14.25 -15.55 1.27
N LEU A 178 -14.50 -14.67 2.23
CA LEU A 178 -13.73 -14.60 3.48
C LEU A 178 -13.97 -15.82 4.36
N VAL A 179 -15.23 -16.26 4.46
CA VAL A 179 -15.63 -17.49 5.16
C VAL A 179 -15.02 -18.72 4.50
N ASP A 180 -15.00 -18.80 3.17
CA ASP A 180 -14.42 -19.93 2.44
C ASP A 180 -12.90 -19.99 2.61
N ARG A 181 -12.22 -18.84 2.59
CA ARG A 181 -10.78 -18.81 2.91
C ARG A 181 -10.50 -19.23 4.36
N LEU A 182 -11.34 -18.81 5.29
CA LEU A 182 -11.21 -19.18 6.70
C LEU A 182 -11.46 -20.69 6.88
N LYS A 183 -12.51 -21.24 6.27
CA LYS A 183 -12.79 -22.67 6.25
C LYS A 183 -11.62 -23.46 5.67
N TRP A 184 -11.06 -23.02 4.54
CA TRP A 184 -9.89 -23.68 3.95
C TRP A 184 -8.70 -23.70 4.91
N ARG A 185 -8.43 -22.58 5.61
CA ARG A 185 -7.33 -22.50 6.58
C ARG A 185 -7.56 -23.40 7.79
N VAL A 186 -8.78 -23.39 8.35
CA VAL A 186 -9.16 -24.26 9.47
C VAL A 186 -9.05 -25.73 9.07
N ASN A 187 -9.55 -26.11 7.89
CA ASN A 187 -9.51 -27.50 7.43
C ASN A 187 -8.07 -27.97 7.16
N ARG A 188 -7.22 -27.07 6.65
CA ARG A 188 -5.79 -27.33 6.48
C ARG A 188 -5.09 -27.53 7.82
N ASP A 189 -5.40 -26.69 8.81
CA ASP A 189 -4.81 -26.79 10.14
C ASP A 189 -5.32 -28.03 10.91
N ASP A 190 -6.55 -28.46 10.68
CA ASP A 190 -7.11 -29.70 11.23
C ASP A 190 -6.46 -30.95 10.59
N SER A 191 -6.15 -30.87 9.29
CA SER A 191 -5.35 -31.88 8.58
C SER A 191 -3.93 -32.01 9.18
N PHE A 192 -3.33 -30.90 9.63
CA PHE A 192 -2.03 -30.93 10.31
C PHE A 192 -2.10 -31.45 11.75
N ARG A 193 -3.23 -31.31 12.44
CA ARG A 193 -3.42 -31.87 13.79
C ARG A 193 -3.67 -33.38 13.78
N THR A 194 -4.38 -33.86 12.76
CA THR A 194 -4.72 -35.29 12.63
C THR A 194 -3.55 -36.14 12.14
N LEU A 195 -2.60 -35.56 11.39
CA LEU A 195 -1.45 -36.28 10.83
C LEU A 195 -0.54 -36.90 11.92
N PRO A 196 -0.02 -36.16 12.91
CA PRO A 196 0.82 -36.75 13.97
C PRO A 196 0.09 -37.84 14.75
N LEU A 197 -1.20 -37.64 15.04
CA LEU A 197 -2.02 -38.63 15.74
C LEU A 197 -2.15 -39.93 14.92
N SER A 198 -2.45 -39.82 13.63
CA SER A 198 -2.55 -40.97 12.74
C SER A 198 -1.21 -41.72 12.61
N LEU A 199 -0.09 -41.00 12.61
CA LEU A 199 1.26 -41.56 12.56
C LEU A 199 1.57 -42.35 13.84
N VAL A 200 1.20 -41.82 15.01
CA VAL A 200 1.33 -42.53 16.29
C VAL A 200 0.48 -43.81 16.29
N VAL A 201 -0.79 -43.73 15.87
CA VAL A 201 -1.67 -44.91 15.80
C VAL A 201 -1.11 -45.98 14.85
N MET A 202 -0.64 -45.59 13.66
CA MET A 202 0.01 -46.51 12.72
C MET A 202 1.29 -47.12 13.30
N SER A 203 2.11 -46.33 14.01
CA SER A 203 3.34 -46.81 14.63
C SER A 203 3.06 -47.84 15.74
N VAL A 204 2.04 -47.59 16.57
CA VAL A 204 1.59 -48.53 17.60
C VAL A 204 1.04 -49.80 16.97
N PHE A 205 0.22 -49.69 15.94
CA PHE A 205 -0.30 -50.84 15.21
C PHE A 205 0.82 -51.70 14.62
N ILE A 206 1.82 -51.08 13.95
CA ILE A 206 2.99 -51.79 13.41
C ILE A 206 3.75 -52.50 14.54
N ALA A 207 3.97 -51.84 15.68
CA ALA A 207 4.65 -52.46 16.82
C ALA A 207 3.88 -53.68 17.37
N ILE A 208 2.55 -53.59 17.49
CA ILE A 208 1.69 -54.71 17.91
C ILE A 208 1.79 -55.85 16.90
N VAL A 209 1.72 -55.55 15.60
CA VAL A 209 1.80 -56.57 14.54
C VAL A 209 3.16 -57.26 14.54
N VAL A 210 4.26 -56.51 14.64
CA VAL A 210 5.63 -57.05 14.67
C VAL A 210 5.87 -57.91 15.92
N THR A 211 5.38 -57.47 17.08
CA THR A 211 5.51 -58.23 18.34
C THR A 211 4.63 -59.47 18.34
N HIS A 212 3.38 -59.38 17.87
CA HIS A 212 2.43 -60.49 17.86
C HIS A 212 2.79 -61.56 16.82
N LEU A 213 3.18 -61.18 15.60
CA LEU A 213 3.49 -62.14 14.54
C LEU A 213 4.78 -62.93 14.80
N GLN A 214 5.56 -62.56 15.84
CA GLN A 214 6.83 -63.18 16.19
C GLN A 214 7.71 -63.38 14.94
N VAL A 215 7.72 -62.39 14.04
CA VAL A 215 8.35 -62.48 12.70
C VAL A 215 9.80 -62.89 12.83
N TRP A 216 10.50 -62.36 13.84
CA TRP A 216 11.88 -62.71 14.16
C TRP A 216 12.07 -64.18 14.47
N LYS A 217 11.17 -64.79 15.25
CA LYS A 217 11.28 -66.22 15.56
C LYS A 217 11.05 -67.06 14.31
N ARG A 218 10.11 -66.67 13.44
CA ARG A 218 9.89 -67.34 12.14
C ARG A 218 11.07 -67.18 11.19
N GLN A 219 11.67 -66.00 11.11
CA GLN A 219 12.86 -65.76 10.28
C GLN A 219 14.09 -66.51 10.80
N GLN A 220 14.27 -66.58 12.13
CA GLN A 220 15.33 -67.38 12.73
C GLN A 220 15.14 -68.87 12.45
N LEU A 221 13.91 -69.38 12.57
CA LEU A 221 13.56 -70.75 12.21
C LEU A 221 13.90 -71.02 10.74
N GLN A 222 13.46 -70.15 9.83
CA GLN A 222 13.73 -70.29 8.40
C GLN A 222 15.24 -70.31 8.10
N ARG A 223 16.01 -69.35 8.63
CA ARG A 223 17.47 -69.32 8.45
C ARG A 223 18.16 -70.53 9.05
N GLY A 224 17.66 -71.03 10.19
CA GLY A 224 18.15 -72.27 10.80
C GLY A 224 17.94 -73.48 9.88
N VAL A 225 16.76 -73.59 9.28
CA VAL A 225 16.44 -74.64 8.30
C VAL A 225 17.27 -74.49 7.03
N GLU A 226 17.40 -73.28 6.48
CA GLU A 226 18.24 -73.00 5.30
C GLU A 226 19.71 -73.38 5.56
N ALA A 227 20.29 -72.93 6.68
CA ALA A 227 21.66 -73.27 7.06
C ALA A 227 21.87 -74.77 7.31
N TRP A 228 20.85 -75.46 7.82
CA TRP A 228 20.87 -76.91 7.99
C TRP A 228 20.85 -77.64 6.63
N ILE A 229 19.97 -77.23 5.71
CA ILE A 229 19.89 -77.78 4.34
C ILE A 229 21.19 -77.55 3.57
N GLU A 230 21.81 -76.38 3.73
CA GLU A 230 23.08 -76.02 3.07
C GLU A 230 24.32 -76.67 3.74
N GLY A 231 24.13 -77.48 4.79
CA GLY A 231 25.19 -78.26 5.44
C GLY A 231 26.06 -77.47 6.42
N TYR A 232 25.76 -76.20 6.67
CA TYR A 232 26.49 -75.31 7.59
C TYR A 232 25.92 -75.30 9.03
N GLY A 233 24.77 -75.93 9.26
CA GLY A 233 24.04 -75.90 10.55
C GLY A 233 24.74 -76.56 11.75
N PHE A 234 25.88 -77.24 11.56
CA PHE A 234 26.60 -77.90 12.65
C PHE A 234 27.28 -76.91 13.63
N THR A 235 27.55 -75.67 13.20
CA THR A 235 28.34 -74.71 13.99
C THR A 235 27.53 -73.69 14.80
N TYR A 236 26.21 -73.62 14.66
CA TYR A 236 25.36 -72.71 15.43
C TYR A 236 24.12 -73.41 16.01
N PRO A 237 24.27 -74.14 17.13
CA PRO A 237 23.11 -74.61 17.89
C PRO A 237 22.38 -73.38 18.50
N GLY A 238 21.27 -72.99 17.88
CA GLY A 238 20.37 -72.00 18.46
C GLY A 238 19.64 -72.59 19.68
N PRO A 239 19.35 -71.80 20.73
CA PRO A 239 18.85 -72.28 22.03
C PRO A 239 17.43 -72.90 22.03
N TYR A 240 16.81 -73.05 20.86
CA TYR A 240 15.46 -73.60 20.70
C TYR A 240 15.41 -74.77 19.69
N HIS A 241 16.57 -75.23 19.20
CA HIS A 241 16.62 -76.31 18.22
C HIS A 241 16.09 -77.62 18.83
N ASP A 242 16.46 -77.89 20.08
CA ASP A 242 16.11 -79.11 20.82
C ASP A 242 14.62 -79.19 21.23
N GLN A 243 13.90 -78.06 21.21
CA GLN A 243 12.50 -77.98 21.67
C GLN A 243 11.48 -78.09 20.55
N HIS A 244 11.89 -77.91 19.29
CA HIS A 244 10.94 -77.72 18.18
C HIS A 244 11.23 -78.55 16.93
N ILE A 245 12.42 -79.11 16.80
CA ILE A 245 12.72 -80.06 15.72
C ILE A 245 12.65 -81.43 16.37
N GLY A 246 11.60 -82.18 16.02
CA GLY A 246 11.40 -83.55 16.49
C GLY A 246 12.70 -84.31 16.25
N ASP A 247 13.32 -84.74 17.35
CA ASP A 247 14.53 -85.52 17.33
C ASP A 247 14.29 -86.69 16.37
N GLN A 248 15.10 -86.81 15.32
CA GLN A 248 14.86 -87.86 14.30
C GLN A 248 14.82 -89.25 14.95
N TRP A 249 15.44 -89.39 16.12
CA TRP A 249 15.36 -90.55 16.99
C TRP A 249 13.94 -90.87 17.49
N GLN A 250 13.15 -89.88 17.91
CA GLN A 250 11.76 -90.10 18.34
C GLN A 250 10.85 -90.49 17.18
N MET A 251 11.17 -90.09 15.94
CA MET A 251 10.43 -90.56 14.76
C MET A 251 10.55 -92.09 14.58
N TRP A 252 11.73 -92.65 14.91
CA TRP A 252 11.95 -94.10 14.87
C TRP A 252 11.24 -94.86 15.99
N GLU A 253 10.95 -94.20 17.11
CA GLU A 253 10.23 -94.80 18.25
C GLU A 253 8.72 -95.01 17.94
N TRP A 254 8.15 -94.23 17.02
CA TRP A 254 6.76 -94.35 16.56
C TRP A 254 6.56 -95.37 15.44
N LEU A 255 7.63 -95.84 14.79
CA LEU A 255 7.53 -96.87 13.76
C LEU A 255 7.37 -98.23 14.43
N PRO A 256 6.27 -98.97 14.17
CA PRO A 256 6.16 -100.33 14.67
C PRO A 256 7.34 -101.17 14.14
N PRO A 257 7.90 -102.07 14.96
CA PRO A 257 9.00 -102.90 14.53
C PRO A 257 8.61 -103.71 13.27
N PRO A 258 9.55 -103.97 12.35
CA PRO A 258 9.25 -104.75 11.16
C PRO A 258 8.72 -106.14 11.56
N PRO A 259 7.72 -106.67 10.83
CA PRO A 259 7.22 -108.01 11.10
C PRO A 259 8.36 -109.03 10.98
N PRO A 260 8.38 -110.09 11.82
CA PRO A 260 9.39 -111.13 11.72
C PRO A 260 9.35 -111.80 10.33
N PRO A 261 10.49 -112.27 9.81
CA PRO A 261 10.53 -112.97 8.54
C PRO A 261 9.64 -114.23 8.60
N PRO A 262 8.96 -114.60 7.50
CA PRO A 262 8.15 -115.81 7.47
C PRO A 262 9.01 -117.06 7.66
N PRO A 263 8.47 -118.11 8.31
CA PRO A 263 9.17 -119.38 8.52
C PRO A 263 9.43 -120.16 7.22
#